data_AF-A0A1Y2UGS4-F1
#
_entry.id   AF-A0A1Y2UGS4-F1
#
_cell.length_a   1.000
_cell.length_b   1.000
_cell.length_c   1.000
_cell.angle_alpha   90.00
_cell.angle_beta   90.00
_cell.angle_gamma   90.00
#
_symmetry.space_group_name_H-M   'P 1'
#
loop_
_entity.id
_entity.type
_entity.pdbx_description
1 polymer ?
#
loop_
_entity_poly.entity_id
_entity_poly.type
_entity_poly.pdbx_seq_one_letter_code
_entity_poly.pdbx_strand_id
1 'polypeptide(L)'
;AAVAKPEQIRAVQSPIFHYYLQAYPQDPKIPVMGPEATSEYFNIGGWLQSANTSKYLNIGNDATSYKTLTFADVTATDAWALEGDTIITGQGSTWGR
;
A
#
# COMPACT_ATOMS: atom_id res chain seq x y z
N ALA A 1 1.17 14.01 15.01
CA ALA A 1 -0.08 13.22 14.92
C ALA A 1 0.21 11.83 15.46
N ALA A 2 -0.73 11.18 16.16
CA ALA A 2 -0.56 9.82 16.64
C ALA A 2 -0.63 8.84 15.47
N VAL A 3 0.32 7.92 15.36
CA VAL A 3 0.38 6.88 14.31
C VAL A 3 -0.68 5.83 14.64
N ALA A 4 -1.53 5.48 13.67
CA ALA A 4 -2.49 4.38 13.82
C ALA A 4 -1.73 3.05 13.93
N LYS A 5 -2.31 2.07 14.65
CA LYS A 5 -1.72 0.73 14.77
C LYS A 5 -1.54 0.10 13.36
N PRO A 6 -0.50 -0.72 13.13
CA PRO A 6 -0.29 -1.32 11.81
C PRO A 6 -1.41 -2.29 11.42
N GLU A 7 -1.95 -2.17 10.21
CA GLU A 7 -3.06 -2.99 9.69
C GLU A 7 -2.64 -3.78 8.43
N GLN A 8 -3.32 -4.90 8.18
CA GLN A 8 -3.14 -5.74 6.98
C GLN A 8 -4.12 -5.34 5.86
N ILE A 9 -3.65 -5.35 4.61
CA ILE A 9 -4.44 -4.99 3.42
C ILE A 9 -4.76 -6.27 2.63
N ARG A 10 -6.04 -6.53 2.34
CA ARG A 10 -6.53 -7.71 1.59
C ARG A 10 -7.40 -7.32 0.39
N ALA A 11 -7.38 -8.11 -0.68
CA ALA A 11 -8.32 -8.01 -1.79
C ALA A 11 -9.48 -9.03 -1.62
N VAL A 12 -10.72 -8.67 -1.98
CA VAL A 12 -11.92 -9.51 -1.77
C VAL A 12 -12.57 -9.88 -3.12
N GLN A 13 -12.27 -11.07 -3.66
CA GLN A 13 -13.10 -11.70 -4.70
C GLN A 13 -12.92 -13.24 -4.67
N SER A 14 -14.02 -14.00 -4.81
CA SER A 14 -14.03 -15.47 -4.77
C SER A 14 -13.42 -16.11 -6.03
N PRO A 15 -12.70 -17.27 -5.94
CA PRO A 15 -12.34 -18.06 -4.75
C PRO A 15 -11.39 -17.31 -3.80
N ILE A 16 -11.62 -17.42 -2.49
CA ILE A 16 -10.88 -16.64 -1.47
C ILE A 16 -9.51 -17.26 -1.26
N PHE A 17 -8.49 -16.63 -1.81
CA PHE A 17 -7.11 -16.78 -1.39
C PHE A 17 -6.76 -15.56 -0.53
N HIS A 18 -6.35 -15.78 0.73
CA HIS A 18 -5.84 -14.70 1.58
C HIS A 18 -4.41 -14.38 1.12
N TYR A 19 -4.31 -13.54 0.09
CA TYR A 19 -3.05 -12.95 -0.32
C TYR A 19 -2.87 -11.57 0.33
N TYR A 20 -1.67 -11.34 0.84
CA TYR A 20 -1.27 -10.14 1.57
C TYR A 20 -0.21 -9.42 0.75
N LEU A 21 -0.34 -8.09 0.68
CA LEU A 21 0.62 -7.24 -0.02
C LEU A 21 1.99 -7.37 0.63
N GLN A 22 3.02 -7.60 -0.18
CA GLN A 22 4.40 -7.72 0.25
C GLN A 22 5.39 -7.31 -0.85
N ALA A 23 6.64 -7.04 -0.48
CA ALA A 23 7.71 -6.81 -1.45
C ALA A 23 8.16 -8.13 -2.09
N TYR A 24 8.42 -8.12 -3.39
CA TYR A 24 8.90 -9.31 -4.09
C TYR A 24 10.31 -9.69 -3.61
N PRO A 25 10.55 -10.94 -3.16
CA PRO A 25 11.84 -11.31 -2.55
C PRO A 25 13.07 -11.12 -3.45
N GLN A 26 12.89 -11.24 -4.76
CA GLN A 26 13.97 -11.10 -5.75
C GLN A 26 14.18 -9.65 -6.20
N ASP A 27 13.14 -8.80 -6.09
CA ASP A 27 13.25 -7.35 -6.32
C ASP A 27 12.29 -6.61 -5.38
N PRO A 28 12.81 -6.07 -4.25
CA PRO A 28 11.98 -5.40 -3.24
C PRO A 28 11.24 -4.14 -3.71
N LYS A 29 11.45 -3.71 -4.96
CA LYS A 29 10.73 -2.57 -5.55
C LYS A 29 9.37 -2.98 -6.12
N ILE A 30 9.15 -4.28 -6.35
CA ILE A 30 7.93 -4.81 -6.96
C ILE A 30 6.96 -5.24 -5.86
N PRO A 31 5.76 -4.63 -5.74
CA PRO A 31 4.72 -5.11 -4.85
C PRO A 31 4.02 -6.35 -5.43
N VAL A 32 3.81 -7.36 -4.59
CA VAL A 32 3.13 -8.61 -4.95
C VAL A 32 2.13 -9.02 -3.88
N MET A 33 1.19 -9.90 -4.25
CA MET A 33 0.23 -10.54 -3.35
C MET A 33 0.75 -11.94 -3.02
N GLY A 34 0.98 -12.26 -1.73
CA GLY A 34 1.54 -13.54 -1.31
C GLY A 34 1.00 -14.03 0.05
N PRO A 35 1.56 -15.09 0.65
CA PRO A 35 1.00 -15.70 1.86
C PRO A 35 1.10 -14.78 3.09
N GLU A 36 0.21 -15.00 4.07
CA GLU A 36 0.14 -14.22 5.33
C GLU A 36 1.45 -14.18 6.10
N ALA A 37 2.16 -15.31 6.13
CA ALA A 37 3.40 -15.48 6.88
C ALA A 37 4.50 -14.50 6.46
N THR A 38 4.42 -13.96 5.24
CA THR A 38 5.39 -13.00 4.69
C THR A 38 4.77 -11.62 4.45
N SER A 39 3.61 -11.35 5.07
CA SER A 39 2.92 -10.07 4.94
C SER A 39 3.72 -8.89 5.46
N GLU A 40 3.56 -7.76 4.78
CA GLU A 40 4.02 -6.47 5.26
C GLU A 40 3.04 -5.87 6.26
N TYR A 41 3.56 -5.23 7.30
CA TYR A 41 2.78 -4.38 8.20
C TYR A 41 3.00 -2.92 7.82
N PHE A 42 1.95 -2.10 7.82
CA PHE A 42 2.06 -0.69 7.39
C PHE A 42 1.79 0.31 8.50
N ASN A 43 2.73 1.24 8.67
CA ASN A 43 2.49 2.49 9.36
C ASN A 43 1.71 3.43 8.42
N ILE A 44 0.57 3.97 8.89
CA ILE A 44 -0.36 4.76 8.08
C ILE A 44 -0.49 6.18 8.66
N GLY A 45 -0.27 7.20 7.81
CA GLY A 45 -0.31 8.60 8.25
C GLY A 45 -0.36 9.63 7.12
N GLY A 46 -1.11 9.36 6.04
CA GLY A 46 -1.07 10.10 4.76
C GLY A 46 -0.15 9.43 3.73
N TRP A 47 0.84 8.70 4.24
CA TRP A 47 1.68 7.78 3.51
C TRP A 47 1.48 6.36 4.06
N LEU A 48 1.94 5.37 3.30
CA LEU A 48 1.95 3.97 3.71
C LEU A 48 3.40 3.50 3.74
N GLN A 49 3.95 3.27 4.92
CA GLN A 49 5.32 2.80 5.10
C GLN A 49 5.31 1.39 5.65
N SER A 50 5.99 0.47 4.97
CA SER A 50 6.26 -0.86 5.47
C SER A 50 7.09 -0.77 6.77
N ALA A 51 6.59 -1.37 7.85
CA ALA A 51 7.33 -1.52 9.10
C ALA A 51 8.46 -2.56 8.97
N ASN A 52 8.36 -3.49 8.01
CA ASN A 52 9.36 -4.54 7.81
C ASN A 52 10.58 -4.02 7.03
N THR A 53 10.38 -3.17 6.02
CA THR A 53 11.42 -2.70 5.08
C THR A 53 11.67 -1.19 5.13
N SER A 54 10.85 -0.44 5.87
CA SER A 54 10.86 1.03 5.90
C SER A 54 10.55 1.72 4.57
N LYS A 55 10.14 0.97 3.54
CA LYS A 55 9.79 1.51 2.21
C LYS A 55 8.38 2.07 2.18
N TYR A 56 8.19 3.11 1.39
CA TYR A 56 6.92 3.77 1.15
C TYR A 56 6.24 3.21 -0.10
N LEU A 57 4.94 2.89 0.01
CA LEU A 57 4.09 2.56 -1.11
C LEU A 57 3.65 3.85 -1.81
N ASN A 58 3.99 3.97 -3.09
CA ASN A 58 3.73 5.15 -3.91
C ASN A 58 2.89 4.81 -5.15
N ILE A 59 2.20 5.83 -5.65
CA ILE A 59 1.45 5.78 -6.92
C ILE A 59 2.36 6.27 -8.04
N GLY A 60 2.49 5.47 -9.10
CA GLY A 60 3.26 5.76 -10.29
C GLY A 60 2.62 6.86 -11.15
N ASN A 61 3.45 7.50 -11.99
CA ASN A 61 3.01 8.57 -12.89
C ASN A 61 2.60 8.06 -14.27
N ASP A 62 2.01 6.87 -14.35
CA ASP A 62 1.61 6.24 -15.61
C ASP A 62 0.53 7.08 -16.32
N ALA A 63 0.55 7.16 -17.65
CA ALA A 63 -0.47 7.91 -18.40
C ALA A 63 -1.85 7.20 -18.40
N THR A 64 -1.89 5.92 -18.06
CA THR A 64 -3.10 5.09 -18.01
C THR A 64 -4.00 5.45 -16.83
N SER A 65 -5.27 5.05 -16.91
CA SER A 65 -6.25 5.22 -15.83
C SER A 65 -5.93 4.37 -14.59
N TYR A 66 -5.35 3.19 -14.79
CA TYR A 66 -4.73 2.41 -13.73
C TYR A 66 -3.27 2.86 -13.56
N LYS A 67 -2.87 3.08 -12.30
CA LYS A 67 -1.52 3.50 -11.94
C LYS A 67 -0.75 2.34 -11.33
N THR A 68 0.52 2.25 -11.66
CA THR A 68 1.43 1.27 -11.06
C THR A 68 1.68 1.64 -9.60
N LEU A 69 1.77 0.66 -8.72
CA LEU A 69 2.23 0.88 -7.34
C LEU A 69 3.71 0.51 -7.22
N THR A 70 4.47 1.30 -6.47
CA THR A 70 5.92 1.07 -6.29
C THR A 70 6.33 1.23 -4.85
N PHE A 71 7.35 0.47 -4.42
CA PHE A 71 8.03 0.70 -3.15
C PHE A 71 9.29 1.55 -3.35
N ALA A 72 9.45 2.60 -2.55
CA ALA A 72 10.63 3.47 -2.58
C ALA A 72 11.08 3.90 -1.18
N ASP A 73 12.31 4.38 -1.05
CA ASP A 73 12.86 4.80 0.24
C ASP A 73 12.32 6.16 0.73
N VAL A 74 11.63 6.90 -0.16
CA VAL A 74 10.95 8.16 0.15
C VAL A 74 9.49 8.10 -0.28
N THR A 75 8.63 8.81 0.44
CA THR A 75 7.26 9.04 -0.02
C THR A 75 7.25 10.04 -1.17
N ALA A 76 6.53 9.69 -2.24
CA ALA A 76 6.21 10.56 -3.36
C ALA A 76 4.73 11.00 -3.33
N THR A 77 3.97 10.56 -2.32
CA THR A 77 2.55 10.89 -2.19
C THR A 77 2.10 10.91 -0.72
N ASP A 78 1.29 11.91 -0.39
CA ASP A 78 0.55 12.02 0.87
C ASP A 78 -0.94 11.72 0.67
N ALA A 79 -1.29 11.09 -0.45
CA ALA A 79 -2.67 10.89 -0.86
C ALA A 79 -3.34 9.68 -0.19
N TRP A 80 -2.62 8.83 0.54
CA TRP A 80 -3.23 7.64 1.13
C TRP A 80 -4.09 8.00 2.33
N ALA A 81 -5.31 7.47 2.38
CA ALA A 81 -6.25 7.66 3.47
C ALA A 81 -6.94 6.33 3.85
N LEU A 82 -7.66 6.36 4.97
CA LEU A 82 -8.48 5.25 5.45
C LEU A 82 -9.95 5.63 5.41
N GLU A 83 -10.76 4.75 4.83
CA GLU A 83 -12.21 4.74 4.96
C GLU A 83 -12.61 3.45 5.67
N GLY A 84 -12.76 3.51 6.99
CA GLY A 84 -12.87 2.31 7.82
C GLY A 84 -11.57 1.51 7.80
N ASP A 85 -11.65 0.26 7.35
CA ASP A 85 -10.51 -0.65 7.14
C ASP A 85 -9.98 -0.64 5.69
N THR A 86 -10.60 0.15 4.81
CA THR A 86 -10.23 0.23 3.40
C THR A 86 -9.22 1.35 3.17
N ILE A 87 -8.12 1.04 2.51
CA ILE A 87 -7.17 2.05 2.01
C ILE A 87 -7.72 2.65 0.72
N ILE A 88 -7.80 3.96 0.69
CA ILE A 88 -8.24 4.75 -0.45
C ILE A 88 -7.25 5.88 -0.72
N THR A 89 -7.43 6.58 -1.84
CA THR A 89 -6.89 7.92 -1.99
C THR A 89 -7.82 8.93 -1.31
N GLY A 90 -7.25 9.86 -0.56
CA GLY A 90 -7.98 10.86 0.20
C GLY A 90 -8.75 11.81 -0.69
N GLN A 91 -9.92 12.24 -0.20
CA GLN A 91 -10.74 13.24 -0.87
C GLN A 91 -9.97 14.56 -1.00
N GLY A 92 -9.87 15.09 -2.22
CA GLY A 92 -9.07 16.28 -2.53
C GLY A 92 -7.62 16.01 -2.91
N SER A 93 -7.15 14.75 -2.90
CA SER A 93 -5.88 14.39 -3.52
C SER A 93 -5.97 14.51 -5.06
N THR A 94 -4.82 14.66 -5.72
CA THR A 94 -4.73 14.65 -7.19
C THR A 94 -5.16 13.33 -7.82
N TRP A 95 -5.24 12.26 -7.02
CA TRP A 95 -5.71 10.94 -7.41
C TRP A 95 -7.21 10.76 -7.18
N GLY A 96 -7.88 11.79 -6.64
CA GLY A 96 -9.32 11.88 -6.48
C GLY A 96 -9.89 11.02 -5.35
N ARG A 97 -11.22 11.00 -5.34
CA ARG A 97 -12.06 9.88 -4.91
C ARG A 97 -12.88 9.47 -6.13
#